data_AF-A0A849HWD0-F1
#
_entry.id   AF-A0A849HWD0-F1
#
_cell.length_a   1.000
_cell.length_b   1.000
_cell.length_c   1.000
_cell.angle_alpha   90.00
_cell.angle_beta   90.00
_cell.angle_gamma   90.00
#
_symmetry.space_group_name_H-M   'P 1'
#
loop_
_entity.id
_entity.type
_entity.pdbx_description
1 polymer ?
#
loop_
_entity_poly.entity_id
_entity_poly.type
_entity_poly.pdbx_seq_one_letter_code
_entity_poly.pdbx_strand_id
1 'polypeptide(L)'
;MAEKSEWEKKALTLLKVELTRRNLSYDDLRQALEQIGIKKTTSNITKTINLGKFSFAFFLQCAEAIGLNSLALNLNKSDIA
;
A
#
# COMPACT_ATOMS: atom_id res chain seq x y z
N MET A 1 -7.97 16.76 -12.63
CA MET A 1 -7.65 15.54 -11.85
C MET A 1 -8.54 15.53 -10.63
N ALA A 2 -9.30 14.46 -10.38
CA ALA A 2 -10.17 14.39 -9.20
C ALA A 2 -9.32 14.50 -7.92
N GLU A 3 -9.74 15.34 -7.00
CA GLU A 3 -9.11 15.46 -5.68
C GLU A 3 -9.31 14.15 -4.90
N LYS A 4 -8.23 13.62 -4.32
CA LYS A 4 -8.32 12.43 -3.46
C LYS A 4 -8.95 12.80 -2.13
N SER A 5 -9.85 11.95 -1.64
CA SER A 5 -10.37 12.10 -0.29
C SER A 5 -9.26 11.94 0.75
N GLU A 6 -9.44 12.54 1.93
CA GLU A 6 -8.51 12.37 3.06
C GLU A 6 -8.32 10.89 3.44
N TRP A 7 -9.35 10.06 3.26
CA TRP A 7 -9.29 8.62 3.51
C TRP A 7 -8.43 7.89 2.46
N GLU A 8 -8.55 8.26 1.19
CA GLU A 8 -7.70 7.71 0.12
C GLU A 8 -6.24 8.09 0.32
N LYS A 9 -5.97 9.35 0.71
CA LYS A 9 -4.62 9.82 1.08
C LYS A 9 -4.06 9.02 2.27
N LYS A 10 -4.84 8.81 3.33
CA LYS A 10 -4.41 8.01 4.48
C LYS A 10 -4.11 6.56 4.09
N ALA A 11 -5.01 5.91 3.34
CA ALA A 11 -4.84 4.52 2.91
C ALA A 11 -3.56 4.34 2.08
N LEU A 12 -3.31 5.20 1.09
CA LEU A 12 -2.10 5.09 0.28
C LEU A 12 -0.83 5.41 1.09
N THR A 13 -0.88 6.40 1.98
CA THR A 13 0.27 6.76 2.83
C THR A 13 0.64 5.62 3.76
N LEU A 14 -0.33 4.97 4.39
CA LEU A 14 -0.07 3.80 5.25
C LEU A 14 0.73 2.73 4.52
N LEU A 15 0.27 2.31 3.34
CA LEU A 15 0.97 1.27 2.59
C LEU A 15 2.36 1.73 2.12
N LYS A 16 2.51 2.99 1.69
CA LYS A 16 3.82 3.54 1.29
C LYS A 16 4.81 3.58 2.45
N VAL A 17 4.37 4.02 3.64
CA VAL A 17 5.21 4.05 4.84
C VAL A 17 5.69 2.64 5.19
N GLU A 18 4.84 1.62 5.10
CA GLU A 18 5.25 0.24 5.37
C GLU A 18 6.26 -0.30 4.34
N LEU A 19 6.13 0.07 3.07
CA LEU A 19 7.13 -0.26 2.05
C LEU A 19 8.46 0.45 2.33
N THR A 20 8.44 1.75 2.63
CA THR A 20 9.63 2.54 2.95
C THR A 20 10.33 2.03 4.21
N ARG A 21 9.59 1.69 5.27
CA ARG A 21 10.12 1.10 6.52
C ARG A 21 10.88 -0.21 6.26
N ARG A 22 10.49 -0.95 5.23
CA ARG A 22 11.11 -2.22 4.81
C ARG A 22 12.12 -2.07 3.68
N ASN A 23 12.37 -0.84 3.23
CA ASN A 23 13.22 -0.54 2.09
C ASN A 23 12.83 -1.29 0.80
N LEU A 24 11.52 -1.42 0.55
CA LEU A 24 10.95 -2.13 -0.61
C LEU A 24 10.45 -1.15 -1.67
N SER A 25 10.76 -1.44 -2.93
CA SER A 25 10.17 -0.78 -4.10
C SER A 25 8.84 -1.42 -4.51
N TYR A 26 8.14 -0.81 -5.48
CA TYR A 26 6.93 -1.43 -6.06
C TYR A 26 7.25 -2.70 -6.85
N ASP A 27 8.46 -2.81 -7.42
CA ASP A 27 8.91 -4.04 -8.09
C ASP A 27 9.19 -5.15 -7.09
N ASP A 28 9.70 -4.82 -5.90
CA ASP A 28 9.89 -5.79 -4.82
C ASP A 28 8.54 -6.25 -4.27
N LEU A 29 7.59 -5.33 -4.06
CA LEU A 29 6.22 -5.68 -3.68
C LEU A 29 5.57 -6.59 -4.73
N ARG A 30 5.78 -6.33 -6.03
CA ARG A 30 5.29 -7.19 -7.10
C ARG A 30 5.83 -8.61 -6.98
N GLN A 31 7.15 -8.75 -6.79
CA GLN A 31 7.81 -10.05 -6.64
C GLN A 31 7.31 -10.79 -5.40
N ALA A 32 7.17 -10.08 -4.28
CA ALA A 32 6.65 -10.65 -3.04
C ALA A 32 5.18 -11.11 -3.17
N LEU A 33 4.33 -10.32 -3.83
CA LEU A 33 2.95 -10.71 -4.14
C LEU A 33 2.91 -11.95 -5.05
N GLU A 34 3.81 -12.05 -6.01
CA GLU A 34 3.91 -13.21 -6.91
C GLU A 34 4.28 -14.49 -6.15
N GLN A 35 5.13 -14.40 -5.12
CA GLN A 35 5.50 -15.54 -4.27
C GLN A 35 4.31 -16.13 -3.50
N ILE A 36 3.31 -15.32 -3.16
CA ILE A 36 2.06 -15.77 -2.52
C ILE A 36 0.93 -16.06 -3.53
N GLY A 37 1.25 -16.13 -4.83
CA GLY A 37 0.30 -16.46 -5.89
C GLY A 37 -0.51 -15.27 -6.44
N ILE A 38 -0.24 -14.05 -6.00
CA ILE A 38 -0.93 -12.83 -6.46
C ILE A 38 -0.18 -12.21 -7.64
N LYS A 39 -0.63 -12.54 -8.86
CA LYS A 39 -0.03 -12.05 -10.10
C LYS A 39 -0.57 -10.67 -10.48
N LYS A 40 0.26 -9.64 -10.36
CA LYS A 40 0.00 -8.27 -10.85
C LYS A 40 1.23 -7.70 -11.52
N THR A 41 1.05 -6.71 -12.39
CA THR A 41 2.17 -5.93 -12.95
C THR A 41 2.52 -4.77 -12.04
N THR A 42 3.77 -4.30 -12.07
CA THR A 42 4.21 -3.11 -11.30
C THR A 42 3.35 -1.89 -11.63
N SER A 43 3.02 -1.67 -12.90
CA SER A 43 2.14 -0.58 -13.32
C SER A 43 0.74 -0.67 -12.69
N ASN A 44 0.16 -1.87 -12.63
CA ASN A 44 -1.16 -2.08 -12.01
C ASN A 44 -1.11 -1.86 -10.49
N ILE A 45 -0.07 -2.35 -9.81
CA ILE A 45 0.17 -2.10 -8.38
C ILE A 45 0.31 -0.60 -8.12
N THR A 46 1.22 0.07 -8.82
CA THR A 46 1.47 1.51 -8.67
C THR A 46 0.20 2.32 -8.92
N LYS A 47 -0.57 2.02 -9.97
CA LYS A 47 -1.84 2.69 -10.25
C LYS A 47 -2.86 2.45 -9.14
N THR A 48 -3.00 1.21 -8.68
CA THR A 48 -3.96 0.81 -7.64
C THR A 48 -3.64 1.50 -6.30
N ILE A 49 -2.38 1.47 -5.88
CA ILE A 49 -1.93 2.12 -4.63
C ILE A 49 -2.04 3.65 -4.76
N ASN A 50 -1.59 4.22 -5.88
CA ASN A 50 -1.69 5.66 -6.10
C ASN A 50 -3.13 6.15 -6.25
N LEU A 51 -4.12 5.30 -6.52
CA LEU A 51 -5.52 5.70 -6.46
C LEU A 51 -6.07 5.77 -5.03
N GLY A 52 -5.46 5.07 -4.07
CA GLY A 52 -5.94 5.03 -2.68
C GLY A 52 -7.28 4.33 -2.49
N LYS A 53 -7.80 3.66 -3.54
CA LYS A 53 -9.11 2.98 -3.58
C LYS A 53 -8.99 1.45 -3.67
N PHE A 54 -7.95 0.89 -3.07
CA PHE A 54 -7.79 -0.56 -3.03
C PHE A 54 -8.62 -1.18 -1.91
N SER A 55 -9.03 -2.42 -2.12
CA SER A 55 -9.76 -3.17 -1.08
C SER A 55 -8.83 -3.46 0.10
N PHE A 56 -9.42 -3.61 1.29
CA PHE A 56 -8.67 -4.07 2.45
C PHE A 56 -8.09 -5.48 2.23
N ALA A 57 -8.74 -6.33 1.43
CA ALA A 57 -8.18 -7.61 1.02
C ALA A 57 -6.85 -7.47 0.25
N PHE A 58 -6.75 -6.51 -0.67
CA PHE A 58 -5.48 -6.24 -1.35
C PHE A 58 -4.42 -5.70 -0.38
N PHE A 59 -4.81 -4.87 0.57
CA PHE A 59 -3.91 -4.43 1.63
C PHE A 59 -3.36 -5.61 2.44
N LEU A 60 -4.21 -6.57 2.84
CA LEU A 60 -3.79 -7.78 3.56
C LEU A 60 -2.85 -8.65 2.73
N GLN A 61 -3.09 -8.79 1.42
CA GLN A 61 -2.17 -9.48 0.51
C GLN A 61 -0.79 -8.79 0.47
N CYS A 62 -0.77 -7.45 0.41
CA CYS A 62 0.48 -6.72 0.50
C CYS A 62 1.15 -6.91 1.87
N ALA A 63 0.38 -6.88 2.95
CA ALA A 63 0.87 -7.08 4.31
C ALA A 63 1.52 -8.47 4.48
N GLU A 64 0.84 -9.53 4.03
CA GLU A 64 1.37 -10.89 4.02
C GLU A 64 2.65 -10.99 3.17
N ALA A 65 2.61 -10.47 1.94
CA ALA A 65 3.74 -10.50 1.01
C ALA A 65 5.00 -9.82 1.58
N ILE A 66 4.84 -8.71 2.30
CA ILE A 66 5.98 -7.97 2.87
C ILE A 66 6.31 -8.38 4.31
N GLY A 67 5.59 -9.33 4.92
CA GLY A 67 5.80 -9.78 6.31
C GLY A 67 5.37 -8.74 7.36
N LEU A 68 4.28 -8.02 7.12
CA LEU A 68 3.69 -7.05 8.05
C LEU A 68 2.78 -7.74 9.06
N ASN A 69 3.24 -7.83 10.31
CA ASN A 69 2.51 -8.48 11.41
C ASN A 69 1.69 -7.51 12.27
N SER A 70 1.99 -6.22 12.21
CA SER A 70 1.31 -5.19 13.01
C SER A 70 1.17 -3.91 12.21
N LEU A 71 -0.03 -3.32 12.21
CA LEU A 71 -0.31 -2.04 11.56
C LEU A 71 -0.58 -0.97 12.61
N ALA A 72 0.21 0.11 12.60
CA ALA A 72 -0.05 1.29 13.41
C ALA A 72 -0.94 2.27 12.64
N LEU A 73 -2.16 2.51 13.14
CA LEU A 73 -3.12 3.44 12.56
C LEU A 73 -3.02 4.81 13.23
N ASN A 74 -2.21 5.69 12.65
CA ASN A 74 -2.18 7.10 13.06
C ASN A 74 -3.21 7.87 12.23
N LEU A 75 -4.45 7.94 12.72
CA LEU A 75 -5.55 8.63 12.05
C LEU A 75 -5.64 10.12 12.42
N ASN A 76 -4.67 10.63 13.18
CA ASN A 76 -4.63 12.01 13.65
C ASN A 76 -4.54 12.99 12.47
N LYS A 77 -5.23 14.13 12.58
CA LYS A 77 -5.33 15.14 11.51
C LYS A 77 -4.03 15.90 11.22
N SER A 78 -2.96 15.67 12.00
CA SER A 78 -1.79 16.54 12.04
C SER A 78 -0.60 16.10 11.18
N ASP A 79 -0.60 14.87 10.66
CA ASP A 79 0.59 14.26 10.01
C ASP A 79 0.58 14.33 8.47
N ILE A 80 -0.33 15.12 7.89
CA ILE A 80 -0.35 15.41 6.45
C ILE A 80 -0.18 16.93 6.29
N ALA A 81 1.01 17.41 6.62
CA ALA A 81 1.50 18.73 6.25
C ALA A 81 2.36 18.60 4.98
#